data_AF-A0AAJ1F3R1-F1
#
_entry.id   AF-A0AAJ1F3R1-F1
#
_cell.length_a   1.000
_cell.length_b   1.000
_cell.length_c   1.000
_cell.angle_alpha   90.00
_cell.angle_beta   90.00
_cell.angle_gamma   90.00
#
_symmetry.space_group_name_H-M   'P 1'
#
loop_
_entity.id
_entity.type
_entity.pdbx_description
1 polymer ?
#
loop_
_entity_poly.entity_id
_entity_poly.type
_entity_poly.pdbx_seq_one_letter_code
_entity_poly.pdbx_strand_id
1 'polypeptide(L)'
;MWKRRIVGLLMVALLVIPCTAPAVIGGWEEDNWLENLIGPERLAHGDEFGCHGYEGLDIQEEHSVIEDCRDYLTALTNASRWGVQPISFGVPGGELDVSTAAALIDAGFEIVGDKLTEQPEGLVSIVRNGGSLEKGIADQSLLDSAEEDSLVSIYWRARVNDL
;
A
#
# COMPACT_ATOMS: atom_id res chain seq x y z
N MET A 1 34.03 42.42 35.25
CA MET A 1 32.74 41.82 35.69
C MET A 1 31.65 41.85 34.63
N TRP A 2 31.42 42.97 33.94
CA TRP A 2 30.34 43.13 32.94
C TRP A 2 30.34 42.08 31.81
N LYS A 3 31.49 41.81 31.17
CA LYS A 3 31.60 40.82 30.08
C LYS A 3 31.22 39.39 30.50
N ARG A 4 31.59 38.97 31.73
CA ARG A 4 31.24 37.63 32.25
C ARG A 4 29.74 37.50 32.54
N ARG A 5 29.08 38.58 32.94
CA ARG A 5 27.63 38.63 33.15
C ARG A 5 26.85 38.57 31.83
N ILE A 6 27.34 39.26 30.79
CA ILE A 6 26.76 39.16 29.43
C ILE A 6 26.88 37.74 28.89
N VAL A 7 28.06 37.12 29.00
CA VAL A 7 28.27 35.74 28.52
C VAL A 7 27.38 34.75 29.29
N GLY A 8 27.22 34.93 30.61
CA GLY A 8 26.30 34.12 31.41
C GLY A 8 24.84 34.26 30.97
N LEU A 9 24.38 35.49 30.71
CA LEU A 9 23.04 35.76 30.19
C LEU A 9 22.81 35.15 28.81
N LEU A 10 23.81 35.22 27.92
CA LEU A 10 23.75 34.58 26.60
C LEU A 10 23.65 33.06 26.70
N MET A 11 24.43 32.44 27.59
CA MET A 11 24.37 30.99 27.84
C MET A 11 23.01 30.55 28.38
N VAL A 12 22.44 31.32 29.31
CA VAL A 12 21.09 31.04 29.84
C VAL A 12 20.04 31.22 28.75
N ALA A 13 20.11 32.27 27.95
CA ALA A 13 19.20 32.47 26.83
C ALA A 13 19.25 31.30 25.83
N LEU A 14 20.46 30.86 25.45
CA LEU A 14 20.67 29.71 24.58
C LEU A 14 20.05 28.41 25.12
N LEU A 15 20.09 28.21 26.44
CA LEU A 15 19.52 27.03 27.09
C LEU A 15 18.00 27.09 27.27
N VAL A 16 17.42 28.29 27.38
CA VAL A 16 15.98 28.46 27.60
C VAL A 16 15.19 28.48 26.29
N ILE A 17 15.79 28.93 25.18
CA ILE A 17 15.13 29.00 23.86
C ILE A 17 14.48 27.67 23.44
N PRO A 18 15.13 26.48 23.56
CA PRO A 18 14.51 25.20 23.20
C PRO A 18 13.34 24.79 24.11
N CYS A 19 13.32 25.26 25.36
CA CYS A 19 12.25 24.95 26.32
C CYS A 19 10.99 25.81 26.09
N THR A 20 11.14 26.93 25.39
CA THR A 20 10.03 27.82 25.00
C THR A 20 9.66 27.71 23.53
N ALA A 21 10.43 26.95 22.75
CA ALA A 21 10.04 26.61 21.40
C ALA A 21 8.69 25.89 21.49
N PRO A 22 7.70 26.24 20.65
CA PRO A 22 6.52 25.40 20.52
C PRO A 22 7.02 23.97 20.24
N ALA A 23 6.38 22.96 20.83
CA ALA A 23 6.57 21.61 20.34
C ALA A 23 6.42 21.71 18.83
N VAL A 24 7.41 21.23 18.07
CA VAL A 24 7.19 20.97 16.66
C VAL A 24 6.05 19.97 16.67
N ILE A 25 4.83 20.49 16.51
CA ILE A 25 3.70 19.73 16.03
C ILE A 25 4.13 19.50 14.60
N GLY A 26 4.97 18.48 14.39
CA GLY A 26 5.01 17.81 13.12
C GLY A 26 3.60 17.32 12.96
N GLY A 27 2.76 18.16 12.34
CA GLY A 27 1.49 17.69 11.84
C GLY A 27 1.86 16.50 11.00
N TRP A 28 1.22 15.37 11.26
CA TRP A 28 1.06 14.37 10.23
C TRP A 28 0.26 15.09 9.13
N GLU A 29 0.98 15.87 8.31
CA GLU A 29 0.45 16.46 7.10
C GLU A 29 0.13 15.27 6.21
N GLU A 30 -1.06 15.28 5.61
CA GLU A 30 -1.52 14.16 4.77
C GLU A 30 -0.42 13.82 3.78
N ASP A 31 -0.04 12.54 3.77
CA ASP A 31 1.06 12.08 2.94
C ASP A 31 0.64 12.14 1.48
N ASN A 32 1.08 13.20 0.80
CA ASN A 32 0.86 13.44 -0.62
C ASN A 32 1.63 12.44 -1.51
N TRP A 33 2.28 11.42 -0.95
CA TRP A 33 3.00 10.38 -1.68
C TRP A 33 2.14 9.73 -2.76
N LEU A 34 0.92 9.33 -2.43
CA LEU A 34 0.05 8.63 -3.38
C LEU A 34 -0.45 9.56 -4.50
N GLU A 35 -0.96 10.74 -4.14
CA GLU A 35 -1.53 11.69 -5.10
C GLU A 35 -0.47 12.33 -6.01
N ASN A 36 0.67 12.75 -5.43
CA ASN A 36 1.59 13.65 -6.09
C ASN A 36 2.95 13.02 -6.45
N LEU A 37 3.40 11.98 -5.73
CA LEU A 37 4.73 11.40 -5.95
C LEU A 37 4.69 10.15 -6.83
N ILE A 38 4.00 9.09 -6.37
CA ILE A 38 4.04 7.77 -7.02
C ILE A 38 2.85 7.55 -7.95
N GLY A 39 1.66 8.08 -7.61
CA GLY A 39 0.41 7.81 -8.32
C GLY A 39 0.49 8.10 -9.81
N PRO A 40 0.80 9.33 -10.24
CA PRO A 40 0.85 9.69 -11.65
C PRO A 40 1.83 8.85 -12.47
N GLU A 41 3.01 8.55 -11.91
CA GLU A 41 4.02 7.72 -12.58
C GLU A 41 3.49 6.29 -12.79
N ARG A 42 3.01 5.64 -11.73
CA ARG A 42 2.56 4.24 -11.79
C ARG A 42 1.34 4.05 -12.67
N LEU A 43 0.38 4.96 -12.60
CA LEU A 43 -0.79 4.96 -13.48
C LEU A 43 -0.39 5.10 -14.96
N ALA A 44 0.59 5.95 -15.27
CA ALA A 44 1.09 6.08 -16.64
C ALA A 44 1.76 4.79 -17.15
N HIS A 45 2.38 4.02 -16.26
CA HIS A 45 2.94 2.70 -16.56
C HIS A 45 1.89 1.58 -16.66
N GLY A 46 0.64 1.86 -16.30
CA GLY A 46 -0.45 0.89 -16.35
C GLY A 46 -0.54 0.01 -15.10
N ASP A 47 0.12 0.40 -14.01
CA ASP A 47 -0.03 -0.26 -12.72
C ASP A 47 -1.45 0.02 -12.16
N GLU A 48 -1.95 -0.93 -11.38
CA GLU A 48 -3.13 -0.75 -10.53
C GLU A 48 -2.70 -0.57 -9.08
N PHE A 49 -3.29 0.40 -8.39
CA PHE A 49 -3.31 0.45 -6.93
C PHE A 49 -4.48 -0.38 -6.41
N GLY A 50 -4.16 -1.52 -5.80
CA GLY A 50 -5.11 -2.35 -5.07
C GLY A 50 -5.14 -2.04 -3.58
N CYS A 51 -6.08 -2.65 -2.88
CA CYS A 51 -6.24 -2.52 -1.43
C CYS A 51 -5.57 -3.67 -0.65
N HIS A 52 -5.17 -3.42 0.59
CA HIS A 52 -4.63 -4.46 1.49
C HIS A 52 -5.14 -4.33 2.94
N GLY A 53 -6.25 -3.62 3.14
CA GLY A 53 -6.75 -3.26 4.46
C GLY A 53 -5.84 -2.27 5.20
N TYR A 54 -6.07 -2.12 6.50
CA TYR A 54 -5.29 -1.25 7.38
C TYR A 54 -4.38 -2.03 8.32
N GLU A 55 -3.26 -1.41 8.67
CA GLU A 55 -2.30 -2.03 9.58
C GLU A 55 -2.93 -2.33 10.94
N GLY A 56 -2.81 -3.58 11.38
CA GLY A 56 -3.31 -4.03 12.68
C GLY A 56 -4.80 -4.35 12.73
N LEU A 57 -5.52 -4.23 11.61
CA LEU A 57 -6.93 -4.63 11.51
C LEU A 57 -7.07 -5.89 10.66
N ASP A 58 -7.93 -6.81 11.10
CA ASP A 58 -8.29 -8.01 10.36
C ASP A 58 -9.63 -7.79 9.65
N ILE A 59 -9.62 -7.92 8.32
CA ILE A 59 -10.82 -7.78 7.50
C ILE A 59 -11.84 -8.89 7.74
N GLN A 60 -11.48 -10.01 8.39
CA GLN A 60 -12.44 -11.03 8.80
C GLN A 60 -13.16 -10.67 10.10
N GLU A 61 -12.60 -9.76 10.90
CA GLU A 61 -13.22 -9.25 12.12
C GLU A 61 -13.98 -7.93 11.87
N GLU A 62 -13.46 -7.07 10.99
CA GLU A 62 -13.99 -5.74 10.73
C GLU A 62 -14.13 -5.47 9.22
N HIS A 63 -15.29 -5.82 8.66
CA HIS A 63 -15.55 -5.75 7.22
C HIS A 63 -15.53 -4.33 6.65
N SER A 64 -15.83 -3.31 7.46
CA SER A 64 -15.84 -1.91 7.00
C SER A 64 -14.49 -1.46 6.48
N VAL A 65 -13.40 -2.05 6.97
CA VAL A 65 -12.02 -1.77 6.52
C VAL A 65 -11.85 -2.00 5.01
N ILE A 66 -12.65 -2.91 4.42
CA ILE A 66 -12.63 -3.18 2.98
C ILE A 66 -13.08 -1.95 2.20
N GLU A 67 -14.22 -1.37 2.56
CA GLU A 67 -14.77 -0.17 1.91
C GLU A 67 -13.94 1.05 2.26
N ASP A 68 -13.51 1.19 3.52
CA ASP A 68 -12.69 2.31 3.96
C ASP A 68 -11.38 2.39 3.16
N CYS A 69 -10.74 1.24 2.85
CA CYS A 69 -9.55 1.23 2.02
C CYS A 69 -9.82 1.71 0.59
N ARG A 70 -10.93 1.26 -0.02
CA ARG A 70 -11.34 1.69 -1.37
C ARG A 70 -11.59 3.19 -1.38
N ASP A 71 -12.33 3.68 -0.40
CA ASP A 71 -12.71 5.09 -0.31
C ASP A 71 -11.49 5.97 -0.04
N TYR A 72 -10.56 5.51 0.80
CA TYR A 72 -9.26 6.16 1.00
C TYR A 72 -8.46 6.27 -0.31
N LEU A 73 -8.33 5.17 -1.04
CA LEU A 73 -7.58 5.15 -2.29
C LEU A 73 -8.21 6.10 -3.32
N THR A 74 -9.52 6.00 -3.52
CA THR A 74 -10.26 6.75 -4.55
C THR A 74 -10.44 8.22 -4.24
N ALA A 75 -10.33 8.62 -2.96
CA ALA A 75 -10.28 10.02 -2.57
C ALA A 75 -8.97 10.71 -3.00
N LEU A 76 -7.88 9.95 -3.14
CA LEU A 76 -6.53 10.47 -3.42
C LEU A 76 -6.10 10.30 -4.88
N THR A 77 -6.52 9.22 -5.55
CA THR A 77 -6.11 8.92 -6.93
C THR A 77 -7.08 7.95 -7.60
N ASN A 78 -6.96 7.80 -8.92
CA ASN A 78 -7.58 6.68 -9.62
C ASN A 78 -6.83 5.39 -9.27
N ALA A 79 -7.54 4.28 -9.13
CA ALA A 79 -6.89 2.99 -8.91
C ALA A 79 -6.08 2.52 -10.13
N SER A 80 -6.48 2.86 -11.35
CA SER A 80 -5.72 2.54 -12.55
C SER A 80 -5.94 3.56 -13.68
N ARG A 81 -5.18 3.46 -14.78
CA ARG A 81 -5.43 4.28 -15.97
C ARG A 81 -6.78 4.00 -16.64
N TRP A 82 -7.43 2.90 -16.29
CA TRP A 82 -8.68 2.45 -16.91
C TRP A 82 -9.91 2.70 -16.05
N GLY A 83 -9.74 3.00 -14.76
CA GLY A 83 -10.87 3.16 -13.85
C GLY A 83 -10.48 3.81 -12.53
N VAL A 84 -11.47 4.45 -11.92
CA VAL A 84 -11.33 5.06 -10.59
C VAL A 84 -11.29 3.97 -9.53
N GLN A 85 -12.16 2.96 -9.63
CA GLN A 85 -12.31 1.91 -8.63
C GLN A 85 -11.20 0.86 -8.72
N PRO A 86 -10.60 0.44 -7.59
CA PRO A 86 -9.70 -0.71 -7.55
C PRO A 86 -10.50 -2.00 -7.74
N ILE A 87 -9.88 -3.00 -8.37
CA ILE A 87 -10.49 -4.33 -8.56
C ILE A 87 -9.78 -5.41 -7.75
N SER A 88 -8.58 -5.13 -7.25
CA SER A 88 -7.76 -6.07 -6.49
C SER A 88 -7.72 -5.78 -4.99
N PHE A 89 -7.87 -6.83 -4.19
CA PHE A 89 -7.69 -6.81 -2.73
C PHE A 89 -6.71 -7.89 -2.28
N GLY A 90 -5.60 -7.47 -1.68
CA GLY A 90 -4.65 -8.37 -1.04
C GLY A 90 -5.19 -8.85 0.30
N VAL A 91 -5.30 -10.16 0.48
CA VAL A 91 -5.73 -10.78 1.74
C VAL A 91 -4.57 -11.48 2.43
N PRO A 92 -4.54 -11.53 3.78
CA PRO A 92 -3.68 -12.46 4.48
C PRO A 92 -4.05 -13.88 4.02
N GLY A 93 -3.04 -14.71 3.73
CA GLY A 93 -3.29 -16.07 3.24
C GLY A 93 -4.04 -16.94 4.25
N GLY A 94 -4.53 -18.10 3.79
CA GLY A 94 -5.33 -19.03 4.60
C GLY A 94 -6.76 -19.15 4.09
N GLU A 95 -7.70 -19.34 5.01
CA GLU A 95 -9.13 -19.40 4.68
C GLU A 95 -9.74 -18.00 4.76
N LEU A 96 -10.64 -17.70 3.82
CA LEU A 96 -11.46 -16.49 3.83
C LEU A 96 -12.90 -16.93 4.11
N ASP A 97 -13.50 -16.44 5.18
CA ASP A 97 -14.89 -16.78 5.47
C ASP A 97 -15.86 -16.20 4.42
N VAL A 98 -17.03 -16.83 4.29
CA VAL A 98 -18.04 -16.48 3.29
C VAL A 98 -18.54 -15.04 3.45
N SER A 99 -18.62 -14.54 4.68
CA SER A 99 -19.12 -13.17 4.91
C SER A 99 -18.10 -12.12 4.50
N THR A 100 -16.81 -12.36 4.73
CA THR A 100 -15.74 -11.49 4.23
C THR A 100 -15.62 -11.54 2.70
N ALA A 101 -15.78 -12.72 2.10
CA ALA A 101 -15.83 -12.83 0.64
C ALA A 101 -16.99 -12.02 0.04
N ALA A 102 -18.18 -12.09 0.65
CA ALA A 102 -19.33 -11.27 0.24
C ALA A 102 -19.05 -9.78 0.41
N ALA A 103 -18.43 -9.36 1.52
CA ALA A 103 -18.07 -7.96 1.75
C ALA A 103 -17.08 -7.42 0.70
N LEU A 104 -16.10 -8.23 0.26
CA LEU A 104 -15.20 -7.87 -0.84
C LEU A 104 -15.96 -7.65 -2.15
N ILE A 105 -16.87 -8.57 -2.49
CA ILE A 105 -17.68 -8.49 -3.72
C ILE A 105 -18.60 -7.26 -3.68
N ASP A 106 -19.30 -7.05 -2.55
CA ASP A 106 -20.21 -5.92 -2.36
C ASP A 106 -19.47 -4.58 -2.43
N ALA A 107 -18.22 -4.54 -1.97
CA ALA A 107 -17.35 -3.36 -2.09
C ALA A 107 -16.82 -3.13 -3.53
N GLY A 108 -17.01 -4.09 -4.44
CA GLY A 108 -16.63 -3.99 -5.86
C GLY A 108 -15.29 -4.64 -6.21
N PHE A 109 -14.69 -5.42 -5.31
CA PHE A 109 -13.46 -6.16 -5.60
C PHE A 109 -13.77 -7.45 -6.35
N GLU A 110 -12.93 -7.75 -7.36
CA GLU A 110 -13.07 -8.93 -8.21
C GLU A 110 -11.89 -9.90 -8.03
N ILE A 111 -10.72 -9.38 -7.63
CA ILE A 111 -9.48 -10.14 -7.59
C ILE A 111 -8.96 -10.23 -6.16
N VAL A 112 -8.60 -11.45 -5.76
CA VAL A 112 -7.87 -11.73 -4.51
C VAL A 112 -6.54 -12.42 -4.80
N GLY A 113 -5.60 -12.29 -3.87
CA GLY A 113 -4.29 -12.94 -3.97
C GLY A 113 -4.36 -14.47 -3.98
N ASP A 114 -3.24 -15.10 -4.34
CA ASP A 114 -3.09 -16.56 -4.47
C ASP A 114 -2.74 -17.32 -3.18
N LYS A 115 -2.78 -16.63 -2.04
CA LYS A 115 -2.41 -17.22 -0.75
C LYS A 115 -3.59 -17.88 -0.03
N LEU A 116 -4.77 -17.85 -0.63
CA LEU A 116 -5.94 -18.51 -0.10
C LEU A 116 -5.85 -20.03 -0.31
N THR A 117 -6.32 -20.80 0.67
CA THR A 117 -6.36 -22.27 0.57
C THR A 117 -7.32 -22.71 -0.53
N GLU A 118 -8.43 -21.98 -0.69
CA GLU A 118 -9.43 -22.20 -1.73
C GLU A 118 -9.86 -20.85 -2.31
N GLN A 119 -10.21 -20.84 -3.59
CA GLN A 119 -10.74 -19.65 -4.27
C GLN A 119 -12.20 -19.43 -3.85
N PRO A 120 -12.55 -18.28 -3.26
CA PRO A 120 -13.94 -17.98 -2.92
C PRO A 120 -14.80 -17.83 -4.17
N GLU A 121 -16.04 -18.30 -4.12
CA GLU A 121 -17.00 -18.13 -5.21
C GLU A 121 -17.23 -16.63 -5.49
N GLY A 122 -17.22 -16.24 -6.76
CA GLY A 122 -17.38 -14.85 -7.19
C GLY A 122 -16.12 -14.00 -7.19
N LEU A 123 -14.99 -14.51 -6.67
CA LEU A 123 -13.69 -13.85 -6.70
C LEU A 123 -12.69 -14.61 -7.56
N VAL A 124 -11.79 -13.87 -8.20
CA VAL A 124 -10.71 -14.41 -9.05
C VAL A 124 -9.41 -14.44 -8.27
N SER A 125 -8.77 -15.61 -8.15
CA SER A 125 -7.42 -15.71 -7.60
C SER A 125 -6.37 -15.66 -8.72
N ILE A 126 -5.51 -14.65 -8.72
CA ILE A 126 -4.37 -14.58 -9.66
C ILE A 126 -3.17 -15.31 -9.07
N VAL A 127 -2.89 -16.50 -9.58
CA VAL A 127 -1.78 -17.36 -9.15
C VAL A 127 -0.44 -16.84 -9.65
N ARG A 128 0.54 -16.68 -8.74
CA ARG A 128 1.92 -16.33 -9.09
C ARG A 128 2.63 -17.55 -9.70
N ASN A 129 2.63 -17.63 -11.03
CA ASN A 129 3.24 -18.73 -11.80
C ASN A 129 4.55 -18.33 -12.51
N GLY A 130 4.79 -17.05 -12.77
CA GLY A 130 5.91 -16.53 -13.56
C GLY A 130 7.24 -16.37 -12.81
N GLY A 131 7.31 -16.80 -11.55
CA GLY A 131 8.47 -16.57 -10.69
C GLY A 131 8.55 -15.13 -10.17
N SER A 132 9.76 -14.66 -9.85
CA SER A 132 9.98 -13.34 -9.25
C SER A 132 10.80 -12.41 -10.15
N LEU A 133 10.47 -11.11 -10.15
CA LEU A 133 11.27 -10.07 -10.81
C LEU A 133 12.61 -9.82 -10.08
N GLU A 134 12.82 -10.42 -8.91
CA GLU A 134 14.12 -10.42 -8.25
C GLU A 134 15.16 -11.14 -9.10
N LYS A 135 16.33 -10.49 -9.27
CA LYS A 135 17.42 -10.84 -10.19
C LYS A 135 17.54 -12.35 -10.51
N GLY A 136 16.89 -12.77 -11.60
CA GLY A 136 17.05 -14.09 -12.22
C GLY A 136 16.16 -15.22 -11.70
N ILE A 137 15.09 -14.92 -10.95
CA ILE A 137 14.16 -15.93 -10.40
C ILE A 137 12.91 -16.11 -11.26
N ALA A 138 12.81 -15.42 -12.40
CA ALA A 138 11.71 -15.60 -13.34
C ALA A 138 11.79 -16.96 -14.05
N ASP A 139 10.63 -17.59 -14.28
CA ASP A 139 10.55 -18.81 -15.07
C ASP A 139 10.59 -18.47 -16.57
N GLN A 140 11.81 -18.42 -17.11
CA GLN A 140 12.03 -18.10 -18.53
C GLN A 140 11.33 -19.08 -19.46
N SER A 141 11.26 -20.37 -19.07
CA SER A 141 10.62 -21.38 -19.90
C SER A 141 9.12 -21.16 -20.00
N LEU A 142 8.47 -20.78 -18.90
CA LEU A 142 7.05 -20.42 -18.89
C LEU A 142 6.79 -19.15 -19.71
N LEU A 143 7.65 -18.14 -19.59
CA LEU A 143 7.51 -16.89 -20.35
C LEU A 143 7.66 -17.09 -21.85
N ASP A 144 8.62 -17.92 -22.28
CA ASP A 144 8.87 -18.20 -23.69
C ASP A 144 7.82 -19.13 -24.32
N SER A 145 7.13 -19.94 -23.49
CA SER A 145 6.13 -20.91 -23.95
C SER A 145 4.68 -20.52 -23.66
N ALA A 146 4.46 -19.33 -23.08
CA ALA A 146 3.12 -18.82 -22.80
C ALA A 146 2.30 -18.71 -24.09
N GLU A 147 1.08 -19.25 -24.06
CA GLU A 147 0.15 -19.15 -25.18
C GLU A 147 -0.35 -17.71 -25.35
N GLU A 148 -0.75 -17.36 -26.56
CA GLU A 148 -1.43 -16.08 -26.82
C GLU A 148 -2.67 -15.95 -25.93
N ASP A 149 -2.88 -14.75 -25.37
CA ASP A 149 -3.94 -14.44 -24.41
C ASP A 149 -3.90 -15.21 -23.07
N SER A 150 -2.80 -15.90 -22.75
CA SER A 150 -2.60 -16.52 -21.43
C SER A 150 -2.01 -15.55 -20.39
N LEU A 151 -2.39 -15.71 -19.12
CA LEU A 151 -1.87 -14.88 -18.01
C LEU A 151 -0.64 -15.53 -17.38
N VAL A 152 0.49 -14.81 -17.44
CA VAL A 152 1.68 -15.11 -16.64
C VAL A 152 1.85 -14.03 -15.59
N SER A 153 1.73 -14.41 -14.31
CA SER A 153 1.87 -13.52 -13.17
C SER A 153 3.28 -13.63 -12.58
N ILE A 154 4.09 -12.59 -12.79
CA ILE A 154 5.39 -12.44 -12.14
C ILE A 154 5.21 -11.50 -10.94
N TYR A 155 5.82 -11.82 -9.80
CA TYR A 155 5.68 -11.01 -8.60
C TYR A 155 7.00 -10.37 -8.16
N TRP A 156 6.87 -9.29 -7.40
CA TRP A 156 7.97 -8.63 -6.71
C TRP A 156 7.48 -8.10 -5.38
N ARG A 157 8.38 -7.98 -4.40
CA ARG A 157 8.07 -7.33 -3.13
C ARG A 157 9.24 -6.43 -2.77
N ALA A 158 9.01 -5.12 -2.81
CA ALA A 158 9.96 -4.13 -2.33
C ALA A 158 10.43 -4.49 -0.92
N ARG A 159 11.75 -4.49 -0.69
CA ARG A 159 12.27 -4.46 0.68
C ARG A 159 12.25 -3.03 1.18
N VAL A 160 11.90 -2.87 2.44
CA VAL A 160 11.80 -1.58 3.15
C VAL A 160 13.07 -0.72 3.08
N ASN A 161 14.22 -1.30 2.67
CA ASN A 161 15.50 -0.61 2.54
C ASN A 161 16.04 -0.54 1.09
N ASP A 162 15.23 -0.89 0.07
CA ASP A 162 15.62 -0.83 -1.35
C ASP A 162 15.20 0.50 -2.04
N LEU A 163 14.78 1.51 -1.26
CA LEU A 163 14.49 2.89 -1.70
C LEU A 163 15.54 3.88 -1.17
#